data_AF-A0A9P0ERF7-F1
#
_entry.id   AF-A0A9P0ERF7-F1
#
_cell.length_a   1.000
_cell.length_b   1.000
_cell.length_c   1.000
_cell.angle_alpha   90.00
_cell.angle_beta   90.00
_cell.angle_gamma   90.00
#
_symmetry.space_group_name_H-M   'P 1'
#
loop_
_entity.id
_entity.type
_entity.pdbx_description
1 polymer ?
#
loop_
_entity_poly.entity_id
_entity_poly.type
_entity_poly.pdbx_seq_one_letter_code
_entity_poly.pdbx_strand_id
1 'polypeptide(L)'
;MPKEECLREPLINESNDSDDDRFLPDRESGGIHLGHGIKIHNIFYKLSIISLVLILAIVSTLLIRMEMRSHHTVDQTCASHTASWSPLLRETSIEYRTHTFDGSFMDENIYRQQGSSEVDAAWEALGLNYRAGIISREDGLASGLDSSFVQRAKKYGGGFLVNVEGMHHLHCLNLLRKSLYFNYDHYKLLGQHAFKNEEPILRRHVTHCLDTIRQVLMCNVDTGVLGQVWANPNSPTAFPDFNTKHVCKNYESVRKWAELIQAPPYDQVPEDFLEPPSSENILPEIP
;
A
#
# COMPACT_ATOMS: atom_id res chain seq x y z
N MET A 1 -18.96 16.16 12.51
CA MET A 1 -17.92 15.66 13.44
C MET A 1 -18.13 14.15 13.50
N PRO A 2 -17.14 13.34 13.10
CA PRO A 2 -15.86 13.19 13.81
C PRO A 2 -14.65 13.32 12.87
N LYS A 3 -13.89 14.43 12.96
CA LYS A 3 -12.58 14.56 12.26
C LYS A 3 -11.40 14.17 13.17
N GLU A 4 -11.63 14.07 14.48
CA GLU A 4 -10.59 13.77 15.48
C GLU A 4 -10.14 12.31 15.43
N GLU A 5 -10.97 11.40 14.93
CA GLU A 5 -10.66 9.96 14.88
C GLU A 5 -9.51 9.63 13.91
N CYS A 6 -9.20 10.52 12.95
CA CYS A 6 -8.13 10.32 11.98
C CYS A 6 -6.78 10.95 12.36
N LEU A 7 -6.65 11.53 13.56
CA LEU A 7 -5.38 12.04 14.06
C LEU A 7 -4.69 10.93 14.87
N ARG A 8 -3.58 10.40 14.38
CA ARG A 8 -2.72 9.50 15.17
C ARG A 8 -1.79 10.33 16.05
N GLU A 9 -1.73 10.00 17.35
CA GLU A 9 -0.66 10.52 18.20
C GLU A 9 0.70 9.94 17.75
N PRO A 10 1.77 10.76 17.68
CA PRO A 10 3.09 10.26 17.37
C PRO A 10 3.57 9.34 18.50
N LEU A 11 3.88 8.09 18.17
CA LEU A 11 4.56 7.16 19.08
C LEU A 11 5.99 7.66 19.32
N ILE A 12 6.21 8.34 20.45
CA ILE A 12 7.55 8.66 20.96
C ILE A 12 8.10 7.40 21.60
N ASN A 13 9.10 6.78 20.99
CA ASN A 13 9.76 5.59 21.51
C ASN A 13 10.95 6.05 22.38
N GLU A 14 10.75 6.19 23.69
CA GLU A 14 11.86 6.34 24.64
C GLU A 14 12.46 4.96 24.94
N SER A 15 13.68 4.74 24.46
CA SER A 15 14.51 3.60 24.85
C SER A 15 15.08 3.84 26.24
N ASN A 16 14.69 3.04 27.22
CA ASN A 16 15.39 2.96 28.50
C ASN A 16 16.07 1.60 28.62
N ASP A 17 17.40 1.68 28.71
CA ASP A 17 18.37 0.60 28.80
C ASP A 17 18.67 0.34 30.28
N SER A 18 18.61 -0.91 30.74
CA SER A 18 19.38 -1.38 31.89
C SER A 18 19.29 -2.91 32.04
N ASP A 19 20.34 -3.61 31.62
CA ASP A 19 20.73 -4.91 32.16
C ASP A 19 21.93 -4.70 33.09
N ASP A 20 21.93 -5.30 34.28
CA ASP A 20 23.17 -5.87 34.82
C ASP A 20 22.88 -6.96 35.87
N ASP A 21 23.68 -8.03 35.81
CA ASP A 21 23.43 -9.35 36.39
C ASP A 21 24.63 -9.75 37.30
N ARG A 22 24.35 -10.20 38.54
CA ARG A 22 25.16 -11.11 39.42
C ARG A 22 26.55 -10.62 39.96
N PHE A 23 27.17 -11.07 41.08
CA PHE A 23 27.24 -12.40 41.75
C PHE A 23 28.00 -12.38 43.15
N LEU A 24 27.69 -13.34 44.06
CA LEU A 24 28.52 -14.09 45.10
C LEU A 24 28.55 -13.66 46.61
N PRO A 25 28.87 -14.55 47.59
CA PRO A 25 28.60 -16.01 47.77
C PRO A 25 28.18 -16.49 49.22
N ASP A 26 27.97 -17.82 49.34
CA ASP A 26 27.75 -18.80 50.45
C ASP A 26 28.05 -18.51 51.95
N ARG A 27 27.26 -19.11 52.88
CA ARG A 27 27.50 -20.45 53.52
C ARG A 27 26.62 -20.79 54.77
N GLU A 28 26.08 -22.02 54.78
CA GLU A 28 25.65 -23.01 55.86
C GLU A 28 24.96 -22.52 57.17
N SER A 29 24.01 -23.20 57.84
CA SER A 29 23.63 -24.62 58.11
C SER A 29 22.19 -24.58 58.74
N GLY A 30 21.27 -25.54 58.73
CA GLY A 30 21.29 -26.96 59.10
C GLY A 30 20.08 -27.29 60.04
N GLY A 31 19.10 -28.08 59.55
CA GLY A 31 18.11 -28.88 60.32
C GLY A 31 16.83 -28.17 60.87
N ILE A 32 15.64 -28.78 61.09
CA ILE A 32 15.08 -30.15 61.02
C ILE A 32 13.51 -30.06 60.92
N HIS A 33 12.91 -30.91 60.07
CA HIS A 33 11.53 -31.44 59.94
C HIS A 33 10.23 -30.76 60.47
N LEU A 34 9.25 -30.61 59.56
CA LEU A 34 7.83 -31.01 59.74
C LEU A 34 7.14 -31.18 58.37
N GLY A 35 7.04 -32.42 57.87
CA GLY A 35 6.55 -32.72 56.52
C GLY A 35 5.27 -33.55 56.54
N HIS A 36 4.13 -32.93 56.22
CA HIS A 36 3.02 -33.53 55.45
C HIS A 36 1.99 -32.48 54.97
N GLY A 37 1.88 -31.29 55.61
CA GLY A 37 1.04 -30.18 55.11
C GLY A 37 1.69 -29.28 54.04
N ILE A 38 3.02 -29.27 53.96
CA ILE A 38 3.80 -28.34 53.12
C ILE A 38 3.81 -28.74 51.63
N LYS A 39 3.74 -30.05 51.33
CA LYS A 39 3.77 -30.54 49.93
C LYS A 39 2.49 -30.19 49.16
N ILE A 40 1.34 -30.28 49.83
CA ILE A 40 0.04 -29.94 49.23
C ILE A 40 -0.07 -28.42 49.04
N HIS A 41 0.39 -27.63 50.02
CA HIS A 41 0.45 -26.17 49.91
C HIS A 41 1.34 -25.70 48.75
N ASN A 42 2.50 -26.34 48.55
CA ASN A 42 3.38 -26.05 47.40
C ASN A 42 2.77 -26.41 46.05
N ILE A 43 1.94 -27.47 45.98
CA ILE A 43 1.22 -27.82 44.75
C ILE A 43 0.12 -26.79 44.45
N PHE A 44 -0.71 -26.43 45.45
CA PHE A 44 -1.72 -25.40 45.28
C PHE A 44 -1.12 -24.02 44.95
N TYR A 45 0.01 -23.67 45.57
CA TYR A 45 0.74 -22.44 45.26
C TYR A 45 1.27 -22.44 43.82
N LYS A 46 1.88 -23.54 43.36
CA LYS A 46 2.33 -23.68 41.97
C LYS A 46 1.16 -23.65 40.97
N LEU A 47 0.05 -24.33 41.26
CA LEU A 47 -1.16 -24.28 40.43
C LEU A 47 -1.78 -22.88 40.39
N SER A 48 -1.76 -22.15 41.51
CA SER A 48 -2.22 -20.76 41.58
C SER A 48 -1.35 -19.83 40.73
N ILE A 49 -0.01 -19.97 40.81
CA ILE A 49 0.91 -19.23 39.93
C ILE A 49 0.67 -19.55 38.46
N ILE A 50 0.56 -20.83 38.10
CA ILE A 50 0.30 -21.25 36.72
C ILE A 50 -1.02 -20.66 36.22
N SER A 51 -2.08 -20.72 37.03
CA SER A 51 -3.39 -20.13 36.72
C SER A 51 -3.28 -18.62 36.51
N LEU A 52 -2.58 -17.91 37.39
CA LEU A 52 -2.35 -16.47 37.26
C LEU A 52 -1.60 -16.12 35.98
N VAL A 53 -0.53 -16.85 35.65
CA VAL A 53 0.22 -16.65 34.40
C VAL A 53 -0.66 -16.88 33.18
N LEU A 54 -1.49 -17.93 33.18
CA LEU A 54 -2.43 -18.22 32.09
C LEU A 54 -3.48 -17.11 31.95
N ILE A 55 -4.04 -16.61 33.05
CA ILE A 55 -5.01 -15.51 33.05
C ILE A 55 -4.36 -14.24 32.50
N LEU A 56 -3.14 -13.89 32.94
CA LEU A 56 -2.41 -12.72 32.45
C LEU A 56 -2.10 -12.85 30.94
N ALA A 57 -1.73 -14.03 30.47
CA ALA A 57 -1.52 -14.28 29.05
C ALA A 57 -2.83 -14.11 28.24
N ILE A 58 -3.96 -14.64 28.74
CA ILE A 58 -5.27 -14.48 28.10
C ILE A 58 -5.67 -13.00 28.06
N VAL A 59 -5.57 -12.29 29.18
CA VAL A 59 -5.89 -10.85 29.25
C VAL A 59 -5.01 -10.05 28.29
N SER A 60 -3.69 -10.30 28.27
CA SER A 60 -2.77 -9.65 27.34
C SER A 60 -3.16 -9.89 25.88
N THR A 61 -3.47 -11.13 25.50
CA THR A 61 -3.91 -11.42 24.12
C THR A 61 -5.25 -10.77 23.76
N LEU A 62 -6.19 -10.66 24.71
CA LEU A 62 -7.45 -9.95 24.50
C LEU A 62 -7.23 -8.45 24.31
N LEU A 63 -6.38 -7.83 25.14
CA LEU A 63 -6.03 -6.41 25.01
C LEU A 63 -5.36 -6.12 23.66
N ILE A 64 -4.39 -6.94 23.24
CA ILE A 64 -3.73 -6.80 21.93
C ILE A 64 -4.76 -6.93 20.79
N ARG A 65 -5.71 -7.87 20.87
CA ARG A 65 -6.76 -8.02 19.86
C ARG A 65 -7.71 -6.83 19.81
N MET A 66 -8.05 -6.26 20.96
CA MET A 66 -8.90 -5.07 21.04
C MET A 66 -8.20 -3.87 20.39
N GLU A 67 -6.92 -3.67 20.68
CA GLU A 67 -6.11 -2.60 20.10
C GLU A 67 -5.97 -2.73 18.57
N MET A 68 -5.61 -3.93 18.10
CA MET A 68 -5.53 -4.23 16.66
C MET A 68 -6.86 -3.99 15.94
N ARG A 69 -7.98 -4.40 16.54
CA ARG A 69 -9.31 -4.15 15.98
C ARG A 69 -9.65 -2.66 15.96
N SER A 70 -9.32 -1.94 17.01
CA SER A 70 -9.50 -0.48 17.12
C SER A 70 -8.73 0.24 16.00
N HIS A 71 -7.44 -0.04 15.85
CA HIS A 71 -6.62 0.54 14.77
C HIS A 71 -7.16 0.23 13.38
N HIS A 72 -7.54 -1.02 13.13
CA HIS A 72 -8.15 -1.40 11.86
C HIS A 72 -9.47 -0.65 11.61
N THR A 73 -10.28 -0.40 12.64
CA THR A 73 -11.52 0.36 12.49
C THR A 73 -11.25 1.83 12.18
N VAL A 74 -10.24 2.44 12.80
CA VAL A 74 -9.85 3.83 12.51
C VAL A 74 -9.34 3.96 11.08
N ASP A 75 -8.42 3.09 10.65
CA ASP A 75 -7.85 3.13 9.30
C ASP A 75 -8.92 2.98 8.23
N GLN A 76 -9.85 2.03 8.42
CA GLN A 76 -10.96 1.82 7.51
C GLN A 76 -11.91 3.04 7.45
N THR A 77 -12.22 3.63 8.60
CA THR A 77 -13.01 4.86 8.70
C THR A 77 -12.33 6.01 7.97
N CYS A 78 -11.04 6.24 8.21
CA CYS A 78 -10.28 7.29 7.54
C CYS A 78 -10.19 7.06 6.02
N ALA A 79 -10.03 5.82 5.58
CA ALA A 79 -10.05 5.48 4.16
C ALA A 79 -11.41 5.84 3.52
N SER A 80 -12.52 5.55 4.20
CA SER A 80 -13.86 5.87 3.71
C SER A 80 -14.17 7.37 3.65
N HIS A 81 -13.48 8.18 4.45
CA HIS A 81 -13.63 9.64 4.47
C HIS A 81 -12.68 10.39 3.53
N THR A 82 -11.62 9.73 3.06
CA THR A 82 -10.57 10.36 2.25
C THR A 82 -10.49 9.82 0.82
N ALA A 83 -11.28 8.80 0.48
CA ALA A 83 -11.34 8.24 -0.86
C ALA A 83 -12.78 8.09 -1.34
N SER A 84 -12.97 8.16 -2.65
CA SER A 84 -14.25 7.79 -3.28
C SER A 84 -14.59 6.32 -3.00
N TRP A 85 -15.88 6.03 -2.91
CA TRP A 85 -16.35 4.67 -2.66
C TRP A 85 -15.98 3.74 -3.83
N SER A 86 -15.51 2.54 -3.47
CA SER A 86 -15.29 1.43 -4.40
C SER A 86 -15.42 0.09 -3.67
N PRO A 87 -15.69 -1.01 -4.38
CA PRO A 87 -15.72 -2.34 -3.78
C PRO A 87 -14.39 -2.70 -3.09
N LEU A 88 -13.27 -2.14 -3.56
CA LEU A 88 -11.95 -2.28 -2.93
C LEU A 88 -11.99 -1.88 -1.45
N LEU A 89 -12.62 -0.75 -1.10
CA LEU A 89 -12.74 -0.32 0.29
C LEU A 89 -13.55 -1.30 1.15
N ARG A 90 -14.48 -2.05 0.56
CA ARG A 90 -15.28 -3.06 1.27
C ARG A 90 -14.53 -4.38 1.42
N GLU A 91 -13.80 -4.78 0.40
CA GLU A 91 -13.23 -6.12 0.26
C GLU A 91 -11.76 -6.21 0.72
N THR A 92 -11.10 -5.06 0.83
CA THR A 92 -9.71 -4.97 1.26
C THR A 92 -9.62 -4.25 2.60
N SER A 93 -8.91 -4.86 3.54
CA SER A 93 -8.49 -4.21 4.78
C SER A 93 -7.51 -3.08 4.44
N ILE A 94 -7.98 -1.83 4.52
CA ILE A 94 -7.12 -0.68 4.36
C ILE A 94 -6.41 -0.40 5.68
N GLU A 95 -5.09 -0.37 5.61
CA GLU A 95 -4.23 -0.02 6.73
C GLU A 95 -3.31 1.14 6.33
N TYR A 96 -3.02 2.00 7.28
CA TYR A 96 -2.04 3.08 7.13
C TYR A 96 -0.79 2.78 7.96
N ARG A 97 0.38 2.86 7.34
CA ARG A 97 1.67 2.59 7.99
C ARG A 97 2.66 3.72 7.72
N THR A 98 3.48 4.00 8.72
CA THR A 98 4.58 4.95 8.56
C THR A 98 5.73 4.27 7.80
N HIS A 99 6.13 4.87 6.70
CA HIS A 99 7.27 4.44 5.88
C HIS A 99 8.28 5.58 5.79
N THR A 100 9.56 5.29 6.01
CA THR A 100 10.63 6.21 5.65
C THR A 100 10.92 6.03 4.16
N PHE A 101 10.90 7.11 3.39
CA PHE A 101 11.28 7.07 1.99
C PHE A 101 12.81 6.95 1.87
N ASP A 102 13.26 6.15 0.92
CA ASP A 102 14.65 6.18 0.44
C ASP A 102 14.82 7.40 -0.47
N GLY A 103 15.19 8.52 0.14
CA GLY A 103 15.41 9.80 -0.53
C GLY A 103 16.86 10.04 -0.91
N SER A 104 17.72 9.02 -0.87
CA SER A 104 19.17 9.13 -1.07
C SER A 104 19.48 9.85 -2.38
N PHE A 105 19.95 11.10 -2.36
CA PHE A 105 20.02 11.89 -3.59
C PHE A 105 20.99 11.30 -4.63
N MET A 106 22.17 10.87 -4.20
CA MET A 106 23.22 10.35 -5.09
C MET A 106 23.11 8.85 -5.38
N ASP A 107 22.57 8.07 -4.43
CA ASP A 107 22.49 6.62 -4.56
C ASP A 107 21.18 6.22 -5.23
N GLU A 108 21.27 5.54 -6.37
CA GLU A 108 20.11 5.11 -7.14
C GLU A 108 19.67 3.69 -6.79
N ASN A 109 18.44 3.54 -6.33
CA ASN A 109 17.76 2.25 -6.29
C ASN A 109 17.26 1.83 -7.69
N ILE A 110 16.79 0.58 -7.80
CA ILE A 110 16.38 -0.02 -9.08
C ILE A 110 15.34 0.82 -9.86
N TYR A 111 14.47 1.57 -9.17
CA TYR A 111 13.41 2.35 -9.83
C TYR A 111 13.91 3.64 -10.48
N ARG A 112 15.13 4.07 -10.14
CA ARG A 112 15.75 5.33 -10.60
C ARG A 112 16.77 5.15 -11.73
N GLN A 113 17.23 3.92 -11.94
CA GLN A 113 18.24 3.60 -12.94
C GLN A 113 17.72 3.80 -14.38
N GLN A 114 18.65 3.93 -15.33
CA GLN A 114 18.35 3.97 -16.75
C GLN A 114 17.60 2.70 -17.21
N GLY A 115 16.77 2.82 -18.25
CA GLY A 115 15.97 1.70 -18.76
C GLY A 115 16.80 0.46 -19.08
N SER A 116 16.40 -0.66 -18.48
CA SER A 116 16.93 -2.01 -18.72
C SER A 116 15.83 -3.05 -18.47
N SER A 117 16.09 -4.31 -18.80
CA SER A 117 15.20 -5.43 -18.50
C SER A 117 14.91 -5.58 -17.01
N GLU A 118 15.92 -5.38 -16.16
CA GLU A 118 15.81 -5.52 -14.71
C GLU A 118 14.98 -4.38 -14.11
N VAL A 119 15.20 -3.15 -14.60
CA VAL A 119 14.41 -1.98 -14.20
C VAL A 119 12.95 -2.17 -14.62
N ASP A 120 12.72 -2.61 -15.86
CA ASP A 120 11.37 -2.88 -16.35
C ASP A 120 10.67 -3.96 -15.53
N ALA A 121 11.34 -5.07 -15.20
CA ALA A 121 10.78 -6.10 -14.35
C ALA A 121 10.41 -5.57 -12.95
N ALA A 122 11.24 -4.71 -12.35
CA ALA A 122 10.94 -4.09 -11.06
C ALA A 122 9.70 -3.19 -11.11
N TRP A 123 9.58 -2.37 -12.16
CA TRP A 123 8.40 -1.54 -12.38
C TRP A 123 7.15 -2.37 -12.68
N GLU A 124 7.26 -3.42 -13.48
CA GLU A 124 6.14 -4.32 -13.81
C GLU A 124 5.61 -5.08 -12.59
N ALA A 125 6.50 -5.48 -11.67
CA ALA A 125 6.12 -6.13 -10.42
C ALA A 125 5.21 -5.26 -9.53
N LEU A 126 5.17 -3.94 -9.76
CA LEU A 126 4.23 -3.05 -9.10
C LEU A 126 2.78 -3.27 -9.57
N GLY A 127 2.52 -3.97 -10.68
CA GLY A 127 1.14 -4.19 -11.16
C GLY A 127 0.61 -3.10 -12.10
N LEU A 128 1.49 -2.28 -12.65
CA LEU A 128 1.14 -1.20 -13.59
C LEU A 128 0.68 -1.68 -14.98
N ASN A 129 0.84 -2.98 -15.26
CA ASN A 129 0.40 -3.64 -16.50
C ASN A 129 -0.83 -4.54 -16.30
N TYR A 130 -1.53 -4.43 -15.17
CA TYR A 130 -2.76 -5.18 -14.97
C TYR A 130 -3.83 -4.77 -15.98
N ARG A 131 -4.56 -5.78 -16.47
CA ARG A 131 -5.71 -5.59 -17.35
C ARG A 131 -6.84 -4.89 -16.59
N ALA A 132 -7.82 -4.38 -17.33
CA ALA A 132 -9.09 -3.99 -16.73
C ALA A 132 -9.66 -5.17 -15.95
N GLY A 133 -10.14 -4.91 -14.74
CA GLY A 133 -10.90 -5.85 -13.94
C GLY A 133 -12.40 -5.75 -14.21
N ILE A 134 -13.16 -6.67 -13.61
CA ILE A 134 -14.62 -6.69 -13.69
C ILE A 134 -15.19 -6.52 -12.29
N ILE A 135 -16.03 -5.50 -12.10
CA ILE A 135 -16.83 -5.33 -10.88
C ILE A 135 -18.31 -5.52 -11.18
N SER A 136 -19.10 -5.82 -10.15
CA SER A 136 -20.54 -5.99 -10.31
C SER A 136 -21.19 -4.70 -10.82
N ARG A 137 -22.38 -4.83 -11.43
CA ARG A 137 -23.14 -3.65 -11.87
C ARG A 137 -23.52 -2.74 -10.71
N GLU A 138 -23.87 -3.33 -9.57
CA GLU A 138 -24.19 -2.59 -8.34
C GLU A 138 -22.98 -1.79 -7.85
N ASP A 139 -21.82 -2.43 -7.76
CA ASP A 139 -20.60 -1.76 -7.33
C ASP A 139 -20.18 -0.68 -8.34
N GLY A 140 -20.28 -0.91 -9.64
CA GLY A 140 -19.94 0.13 -10.61
C GLY A 140 -20.83 1.37 -10.49
N LEU A 141 -22.14 1.20 -10.31
CA LEU A 141 -23.08 2.31 -10.09
C LEU A 141 -22.77 3.06 -8.79
N ALA A 142 -22.49 2.33 -7.70
CA ALA A 142 -22.12 2.93 -6.42
C ALA A 142 -20.76 3.66 -6.47
N SER A 143 -19.87 3.27 -7.39
CA SER A 143 -18.63 3.97 -7.72
C SER A 143 -18.80 5.16 -8.68
N GLY A 144 -20.04 5.48 -9.10
CA GLY A 144 -20.33 6.63 -9.95
C GLY A 144 -20.22 6.36 -11.45
N LEU A 145 -20.11 5.09 -11.86
CA LEU A 145 -20.26 4.71 -13.27
C LEU A 145 -21.73 4.69 -13.67
N ASP A 146 -22.00 4.74 -14.97
CA ASP A 146 -23.35 4.62 -15.53
C ASP A 146 -23.35 3.75 -16.80
N SER A 147 -24.51 3.63 -17.45
CA SER A 147 -24.68 2.77 -18.63
C SER A 147 -23.87 3.16 -19.87
N SER A 148 -23.26 4.35 -19.91
CA SER A 148 -22.36 4.76 -20.98
C SER A 148 -21.00 4.09 -20.89
N PHE A 149 -20.64 3.54 -19.72
CA PHE A 149 -19.37 2.85 -19.52
C PHE A 149 -19.41 1.42 -20.05
N VAL A 150 -18.23 0.91 -20.45
CA VAL A 150 -18.07 -0.42 -21.02
C VAL A 150 -18.49 -1.49 -20.01
N GLN A 151 -19.39 -2.36 -20.44
CA GLN A 151 -19.92 -3.46 -19.64
C GLN A 151 -19.64 -4.81 -20.29
N ARG A 152 -19.46 -5.84 -19.47
CA ARG A 152 -19.44 -7.23 -19.90
C ARG A 152 -20.87 -7.65 -20.25
N ALA A 153 -21.05 -8.44 -21.31
CA ALA A 153 -22.36 -8.93 -21.71
C ALA A 153 -23.05 -9.75 -20.60
N LYS A 154 -24.37 -9.56 -20.42
CA LYS A 154 -25.16 -10.25 -19.37
C LYS A 154 -24.99 -11.77 -19.37
N LYS A 155 -24.88 -12.39 -20.54
CA LYS A 155 -24.68 -13.85 -20.67
C LYS A 155 -23.35 -14.35 -20.08
N TYR A 156 -22.38 -13.47 -19.88
CA TYR A 156 -21.11 -13.75 -19.22
C TYR A 156 -21.08 -13.25 -17.77
N GLY A 157 -22.23 -12.87 -17.20
CA GLY A 157 -22.38 -12.44 -15.81
C GLY A 157 -22.47 -10.93 -15.61
N GLY A 158 -22.41 -10.12 -16.68
CA GLY A 158 -22.58 -8.66 -16.58
C GLY A 158 -21.46 -7.95 -15.81
N GLY A 159 -21.62 -6.65 -15.57
CA GLY A 159 -20.68 -5.86 -14.76
C GLY A 159 -19.83 -4.89 -15.57
N PHE A 160 -19.11 -4.02 -14.87
CA PHE A 160 -18.31 -2.96 -15.47
C PHE A 160 -16.86 -3.36 -15.62
N LEU A 161 -16.24 -2.95 -16.73
CA LEU A 161 -14.80 -3.04 -16.92
C LEU A 161 -14.16 -1.80 -16.29
N VAL A 162 -13.24 -2.02 -15.35
CA VAL A 162 -12.63 -0.94 -14.56
C VAL A 162 -11.14 -1.15 -14.38
N ASN A 163 -10.39 -0.06 -14.31
CA ASN A 163 -9.03 -0.08 -13.81
C ASN A 163 -9.00 0.48 -12.39
N VAL A 164 -8.05 0.00 -11.58
CA VAL A 164 -7.80 0.59 -10.26
C VAL A 164 -6.96 1.83 -10.48
N GLU A 165 -7.50 3.01 -10.13
CA GLU A 165 -6.85 4.32 -10.32
C GLU A 165 -5.39 4.33 -9.87
N GLY A 166 -5.07 3.78 -8.68
CA GLY A 166 -3.69 3.70 -8.19
C GLY A 166 -2.73 2.94 -9.13
N MET A 167 -3.20 1.88 -9.79
CA MET A 167 -2.38 1.14 -10.77
C MET A 167 -2.23 1.95 -12.06
N HIS A 168 -3.28 2.66 -12.48
CA HIS A 168 -3.23 3.56 -13.63
C HIS A 168 -2.28 4.75 -13.38
N HIS A 169 -2.23 5.30 -12.16
CA HIS A 169 -1.26 6.33 -11.81
C HIS A 169 0.18 5.81 -11.94
N LEU A 170 0.49 4.61 -11.43
CA LEU A 170 1.82 4.04 -11.60
C LEU A 170 2.15 3.69 -13.06
N HIS A 171 1.16 3.30 -13.86
CA HIS A 171 1.32 3.17 -15.31
C HIS A 171 1.72 4.49 -15.95
N CYS A 172 1.00 5.57 -15.64
CA CYS A 172 1.28 6.93 -16.12
C CYS A 172 2.70 7.37 -15.71
N LEU A 173 3.08 7.17 -14.46
CA LEU A 173 4.42 7.49 -13.97
C LEU A 173 5.52 6.70 -14.70
N ASN A 174 5.29 5.41 -14.96
CA ASN A 174 6.23 4.58 -15.71
C ASN A 174 6.36 5.03 -17.18
N LEU A 175 5.26 5.45 -17.82
CA LEU A 175 5.35 6.03 -19.17
C LEU A 175 6.20 7.31 -19.17
N LEU A 176 6.06 8.17 -18.15
CA LEU A 176 6.91 9.36 -18.00
C LEU A 176 8.38 8.96 -17.82
N ARG A 177 8.69 7.99 -16.95
CA ARG A 177 10.05 7.45 -16.77
C ARG A 177 10.64 6.98 -18.10
N LYS A 178 9.89 6.17 -18.85
CA LYS A 178 10.31 5.67 -20.17
C LYS A 178 10.49 6.79 -21.20
N SER A 179 9.80 7.91 -21.03
CA SER A 179 9.84 9.07 -21.92
C SER A 179 10.89 10.13 -21.54
N LEU A 180 11.62 9.94 -20.43
CA LEU A 180 12.74 10.82 -20.08
C LEU A 180 13.77 10.83 -21.20
N TYR A 181 14.42 11.97 -21.44
CA TYR A 181 15.31 12.15 -22.60
C TYR A 181 16.42 11.08 -22.68
N PHE A 182 16.90 10.59 -21.54
CA PHE A 182 17.94 9.56 -21.45
C PHE A 182 17.42 8.12 -21.57
N ASN A 183 16.10 7.92 -21.60
CA ASN A 183 15.43 6.64 -21.77
C ASN A 183 14.71 6.53 -23.12
N TYR A 184 14.35 7.66 -23.71
CA TYR A 184 13.44 7.74 -24.86
C TYR A 184 13.87 6.87 -26.04
N ASP A 185 15.11 7.05 -26.52
CA ASP A 185 15.60 6.34 -27.70
C ASP A 185 15.59 4.83 -27.51
N HIS A 186 15.93 4.34 -26.31
CA HIS A 186 15.88 2.93 -25.97
C HIS A 186 14.46 2.35 -26.11
N TYR A 187 13.46 2.99 -25.50
CA TYR A 187 12.07 2.49 -25.57
C TYR A 187 11.42 2.71 -26.92
N LYS A 188 11.81 3.77 -27.63
CA LYS A 188 11.37 4.00 -29.01
C LYS A 188 11.88 2.90 -29.94
N LEU A 189 13.15 2.49 -29.79
CA LEU A 189 13.73 1.38 -30.54
C LEU A 189 13.08 0.03 -30.21
N LEU A 190 12.72 -0.21 -28.94
CA LEU A 190 11.99 -1.42 -28.55
C LEU A 190 10.60 -1.52 -29.19
N GLY A 191 9.94 -0.38 -29.43
CA GLY A 191 8.66 -0.33 -30.13
C GLY A 191 7.56 -1.16 -29.44
N GLN A 192 7.48 -1.06 -28.10
CA GLN A 192 6.52 -1.81 -27.28
C GLN A 192 5.50 -0.87 -26.62
N HIS A 193 4.34 -1.42 -26.25
CA HIS A 193 3.27 -0.69 -25.55
C HIS A 193 2.96 0.67 -26.21
N ALA A 194 2.99 1.77 -25.46
CA ALA A 194 2.73 3.12 -25.95
C ALA A 194 3.68 3.55 -27.09
N PHE A 195 4.91 3.03 -27.12
CA PHE A 195 5.93 3.37 -28.12
C PHE A 195 5.69 2.69 -29.49
N LYS A 196 4.71 1.77 -29.59
CA LYS A 196 4.20 1.27 -30.88
C LYS A 196 3.48 2.33 -31.68
N ASN A 197 2.95 3.35 -30.99
CA ASN A 197 2.20 4.41 -31.63
C ASN A 197 3.11 5.41 -32.33
N GLU A 198 2.55 6.09 -33.32
CA GLU A 198 3.17 7.23 -33.97
C GLU A 198 3.42 8.38 -32.98
N GLU A 199 4.43 9.20 -33.28
CA GLU A 199 4.88 10.31 -32.43
C GLU A 199 3.74 11.23 -31.92
N PRO A 200 2.75 11.63 -32.74
CA PRO A 200 1.66 12.48 -32.25
C PRO A 200 0.80 11.81 -31.19
N ILE A 201 0.57 10.50 -31.29
CA ILE A 201 -0.24 9.74 -30.34
C ILE A 201 0.55 9.46 -29.07
N LEU A 202 1.82 9.05 -29.21
CA LEU A 202 2.72 8.87 -28.08
C LEU A 202 2.84 10.17 -27.27
N ARG A 203 3.06 11.31 -27.93
CA ARG A 203 3.11 12.62 -27.28
C ARG A 203 1.84 12.93 -26.50
N ARG A 204 0.65 12.72 -27.09
CA ARG A 204 -0.63 12.94 -26.39
C ARG A 204 -0.74 12.07 -25.14
N HIS A 205 -0.39 10.79 -25.26
CA HIS A 205 -0.41 9.85 -24.13
C HIS A 205 0.54 10.30 -23.01
N VAL A 206 1.79 10.65 -23.35
CA VAL A 206 2.78 11.16 -22.37
C VAL A 206 2.27 12.43 -21.67
N THR A 207 1.70 13.39 -22.41
CA THR A 207 1.17 14.62 -21.81
C THR A 207 -0.10 14.41 -20.98
N HIS A 208 -0.94 13.44 -21.35
CA HIS A 208 -2.06 13.01 -20.53
C HIS A 208 -1.57 12.41 -19.22
N CYS A 209 -0.62 11.48 -19.27
CA CYS A 209 -0.01 10.88 -18.08
C CYS A 209 0.63 11.94 -17.16
N LEU A 210 1.31 12.93 -17.74
CA LEU A 210 1.87 14.06 -16.98
C LEU A 210 0.79 14.80 -16.21
N ASP A 211 -0.31 15.16 -16.86
CA ASP A 211 -1.39 15.91 -16.24
C ASP A 211 -2.15 15.08 -15.20
N THR A 212 -2.40 13.80 -15.47
CA THR A 212 -3.00 12.86 -14.50
C THR A 212 -2.18 12.79 -13.22
N ILE A 213 -0.85 12.62 -13.31
CA ILE A 213 0.03 12.60 -12.13
C ILE A 213 -0.01 13.94 -11.38
N ARG A 214 0.05 15.07 -12.09
CA ARG A 214 -0.09 16.40 -11.48
C ARG A 214 -1.39 16.52 -10.67
N GLN A 215 -2.52 16.12 -11.26
CA GLN A 215 -3.82 16.19 -10.59
C GLN A 215 -3.87 15.31 -9.34
N VAL A 216 -3.31 14.10 -9.40
CA VAL A 216 -3.26 13.18 -8.25
C VAL A 216 -2.42 13.73 -7.11
N LEU A 217 -1.25 14.31 -7.40
CA LEU A 217 -0.38 14.94 -6.41
C LEU A 217 -1.04 16.17 -5.76
N MET A 218 -1.85 16.92 -6.52
CA MET A 218 -2.61 18.05 -5.97
C MET A 218 -3.82 17.60 -5.16
N CYS A 219 -4.49 16.53 -5.58
CA CYS A 219 -5.65 15.96 -4.87
C CYS A 219 -5.25 15.31 -3.55
N ASN A 220 -4.08 14.66 -3.53
CA ASN A 220 -3.50 13.99 -2.36
C ASN A 220 -2.25 14.74 -1.89
N VAL A 221 -2.36 16.06 -1.74
CA VAL A 221 -1.22 16.90 -1.36
C VAL A 221 -0.64 16.46 -0.02
N ASP A 222 0.65 16.13 -0.02
CA ASP A 222 1.37 15.76 1.19
C ASP A 222 1.60 17.01 2.06
N THR A 223 1.14 16.96 3.32
CA THR A 223 1.29 18.05 4.29
C THR A 223 2.52 17.87 5.18
N GLY A 224 3.35 16.85 4.93
CA GLY A 224 4.63 16.65 5.58
C GLY A 224 5.63 17.75 5.26
N VAL A 225 6.65 17.88 6.11
CA VAL A 225 7.75 18.83 5.92
C VAL A 225 9.06 18.09 5.77
N LEU A 226 9.96 18.62 4.96
CA LEU A 226 11.34 18.13 4.82
C LEU A 226 12.31 19.19 5.33
N GLY A 227 13.29 18.76 6.13
CA GLY A 227 14.30 19.60 6.74
C GLY A 227 15.54 19.75 5.87
N GLN A 228 16.55 20.41 6.43
CA GLN A 228 17.88 20.51 5.84
C GLN A 228 18.93 19.93 6.78
N VAL A 229 19.97 19.34 6.20
CA VAL A 229 21.16 18.82 6.90
C VAL A 229 22.42 19.55 6.40
N TRP A 230 23.49 19.49 7.18
CA TRP A 230 24.79 20.00 6.75
C TRP A 230 25.46 19.01 5.81
N ALA A 231 25.65 19.42 4.56
CA ALA A 231 26.41 18.70 3.55
C ALA A 231 27.78 19.33 3.34
N ASN A 232 28.68 18.61 2.65
CA ASN A 232 30.06 19.00 2.35
C ASN A 232 30.91 19.24 3.63
N PRO A 233 31.65 18.22 4.11
CA PRO A 233 32.46 18.31 5.32
C PRO A 233 33.49 19.44 5.31
N ASN A 234 34.01 19.80 4.13
CA ASN A 234 35.07 20.79 3.97
C ASN A 234 34.53 22.23 3.82
N SER A 235 33.25 22.38 3.48
CA SER A 235 32.57 23.68 3.36
C SER A 235 31.08 23.46 3.62
N PRO A 236 30.65 23.46 4.91
CA PRO A 236 29.30 23.11 5.29
C PRO A 236 28.27 23.99 4.58
N THR A 237 27.33 23.35 3.88
CA THR A 237 26.20 23.99 3.21
C THR A 237 24.92 23.26 3.56
N ALA A 238 23.80 24.00 3.68
CA ALA A 238 22.51 23.39 3.94
C ALA A 238 22.01 22.65 2.69
N PHE A 239 21.62 21.39 2.85
CA PHE A 239 21.07 20.55 1.79
C PHE A 239 19.78 19.87 2.26
N PRO A 240 18.72 19.79 1.45
CA PRO A 240 17.48 19.11 1.84
C PRO A 240 17.71 17.63 2.18
N ASP A 241 17.14 17.17 3.30
CA ASP A 241 17.07 15.74 3.60
C ASP A 241 15.74 15.18 3.12
N PHE A 242 15.82 14.29 2.12
CA PHE A 242 14.66 13.67 1.49
C PHE A 242 14.26 12.35 2.17
N ASN A 243 14.95 11.91 3.23
CA ASN A 243 14.61 10.69 3.98
C ASN A 243 13.49 10.94 4.98
N THR A 244 12.35 11.43 4.48
CA THR A 244 11.19 11.80 5.27
C THR A 244 10.30 10.60 5.60
N LYS A 245 9.54 10.71 6.69
CA LYS A 245 8.56 9.71 7.11
C LYS A 245 7.18 10.09 6.57
N HIS A 246 6.51 9.13 5.94
CA HIS A 246 5.18 9.30 5.34
C HIS A 246 4.21 8.25 5.88
N VAL A 247 2.94 8.62 6.04
CA VAL A 247 1.88 7.66 6.38
C VAL A 247 1.22 7.20 5.08
N CYS A 248 1.47 5.95 4.70
CA CYS A 248 1.04 5.40 3.43
C CYS A 248 -0.07 4.36 3.62
N LYS A 249 -1.03 4.35 2.71
CA LYS A 249 -1.95 3.23 2.53
C LYS A 249 -1.17 1.96 2.15
N ASN A 250 -1.59 0.81 2.66
CA ASN A 250 -0.99 -0.50 2.40
C ASN A 250 -1.10 -0.92 0.92
N TYR A 251 -0.14 -0.45 0.12
CA TYR A 251 -0.07 -0.64 -1.33
C TYR A 251 -0.28 -2.09 -1.80
N GLU A 252 0.39 -3.05 -1.15
CA GLU A 252 0.33 -4.45 -1.55
C GLU A 252 -1.08 -5.06 -1.50
N SER A 253 -1.92 -4.64 -0.55
CA SER A 253 -3.29 -5.11 -0.46
C SER A 253 -4.14 -4.60 -1.62
N VAL A 254 -3.96 -3.33 -1.98
CA VAL A 254 -4.59 -2.69 -3.15
C VAL A 254 -4.14 -3.36 -4.45
N ARG A 255 -2.82 -3.57 -4.61
CA ARG A 255 -2.24 -4.25 -5.79
C ARG A 255 -2.78 -5.66 -5.94
N LYS A 256 -2.81 -6.45 -4.85
CA LYS A 256 -3.35 -7.82 -4.89
C LYS A 256 -4.84 -7.86 -5.22
N TRP A 257 -5.63 -6.94 -4.70
CA TRP A 257 -7.05 -6.86 -5.09
C TRP A 257 -7.19 -6.53 -6.58
N ALA A 258 -6.42 -5.56 -7.08
CA ALA A 258 -6.38 -5.22 -8.51
C ALA A 258 -5.99 -6.41 -9.38
N GLU A 259 -5.02 -7.21 -8.93
CA GLU A 259 -4.58 -8.44 -9.59
C GLU A 259 -5.70 -9.48 -9.71
N LEU A 260 -6.46 -9.68 -8.63
CA LEU A 260 -7.54 -10.67 -8.53
C LEU A 260 -8.75 -10.36 -9.40
N ILE A 261 -9.10 -9.09 -9.57
CA ILE A 261 -10.31 -8.71 -10.31
C ILE A 261 -10.12 -8.65 -11.82
N GLN A 262 -8.89 -8.84 -12.33
CA GLN A 262 -8.58 -8.72 -13.76
C GLN A 262 -9.51 -9.58 -14.61
N ALA A 263 -10.02 -8.98 -15.68
CA ALA A 263 -10.72 -9.70 -16.73
C ALA A 263 -9.80 -10.78 -17.33
N PRO A 264 -10.39 -11.84 -17.91
CA PRO A 264 -9.61 -12.80 -18.67
C PRO A 264 -8.84 -12.11 -19.80
N PRO A 265 -7.70 -12.67 -20.23
CA PRO A 265 -6.95 -12.16 -21.38
C PRO A 265 -7.82 -12.02 -22.64
N TYR A 266 -7.55 -11.01 -23.46
CA TYR A 266 -8.35 -10.72 -24.67
C TYR A 266 -8.39 -11.88 -25.67
N ASP A 267 -7.32 -12.67 -25.76
CA ASP A 267 -7.22 -13.86 -26.61
C ASP A 267 -7.99 -15.07 -26.06
N GLN A 268 -8.55 -14.98 -24.86
CA GLN A 268 -9.30 -16.04 -24.18
C GLN A 268 -10.80 -15.74 -24.04
N VAL A 269 -11.27 -14.59 -24.54
CA VAL A 269 -12.69 -14.21 -24.47
C VAL A 269 -13.35 -14.24 -25.86
N PRO A 270 -14.65 -14.59 -25.96
CA PRO A 270 -15.40 -14.49 -27.21
C PRO A 270 -15.52 -13.06 -27.73
N GLU A 271 -15.74 -12.88 -29.04
CA GLU A 271 -15.91 -11.56 -29.66
C GLU A 271 -17.07 -10.74 -29.06
N ASP A 272 -18.11 -11.42 -28.59
CA ASP A 272 -19.30 -10.81 -27.98
C ASP A 272 -19.25 -10.77 -26.45
N PHE A 273 -18.03 -10.78 -25.87
CA PHE A 273 -17.81 -10.68 -24.43
C PHE A 273 -18.28 -9.35 -23.83
N LEU A 274 -18.20 -8.26 -24.59
CA LEU A 274 -18.65 -6.93 -24.19
C LEU A 274 -20.06 -6.64 -24.68
N GLU A 275 -20.81 -5.83 -23.93
CA GLU A 275 -22.06 -5.25 -24.43
C GLU A 275 -21.78 -4.28 -25.57
N PRO A 276 -22.52 -4.36 -26.70
CA PRO A 276 -22.38 -3.39 -27.76
C PRO A 276 -22.67 -1.97 -27.27
N PRO A 277 -21.90 -0.96 -27.71
CA PRO A 277 -22.14 0.42 -27.32
C PRO A 277 -23.47 0.93 -27.90
N SER A 278 -24.15 1.80 -27.15
CA SER A 278 -25.15 2.69 -27.76
C SER A 278 -24.42 3.69 -28.66
N SER A 279 -25.00 4.03 -29.81
CA SER A 279 -24.41 4.99 -30.76
C SER A 279 -24.13 6.36 -30.14
N GLU A 280 -24.88 6.73 -29.09
CA GLU A 280 -24.72 8.00 -28.36
C GLU A 280 -23.55 7.98 -27.36
N ASN A 281 -23.03 6.80 -27.01
CA ASN A 281 -22.00 6.62 -25.97
C ASN A 281 -20.59 6.42 -26.56
N ILE A 282 -20.42 6.59 -27.87
CA ILE A 282 -19.14 6.49 -28.56
C ILE A 282 -18.50 7.89 -28.63
N LEU A 283 -17.27 8.02 -28.13
CA LEU A 283 -16.52 9.27 -28.15
C LEU A 283 -15.56 9.29 -29.36
N PRO A 284 -15.92 9.94 -30.49
CA PRO A 284 -15.14 9.84 -31.73
C PRO A 284 -13.79 10.57 -31.69
N GLU A 285 -13.59 11.42 -30.69
CA GLU A 285 -12.36 12.19 -30.46
C GLU A 285 -11.22 11.32 -29.90
N ILE A 286 -11.56 10.12 -29.37
CA ILE A 286 -10.61 9.18 -28.76
C ILE A 286 -10.21 8.14 -29.82
N PRO A 287 -8.90 8.03 -30.15
CA PRO A 287 -8.39 7.09 -31.15
C PRO A 287 -8.62 5.61 -30.80
#